data_AF-A0A7L4PVK9-F1
#
_entry.id   AF-A0A7L4PVK9-F1
#
_cell.length_a   1.000
_cell.length_b   1.000
_cell.length_c   1.000
_cell.angle_alpha   90.00
_cell.angle_beta   90.00
_cell.angle_gamma   90.00
#
_symmetry.space_group_name_H-M   'P 1'
#
loop_
_entity.id
_entity.type
_entity.pdbx_description
1 polymer ?
#
loop_
_entity_poly.entity_id
_entity_poly.type
_entity_poly.pdbx_seq_one_letter_code
_entity_poly.pdbx_strand_id
1 'polypeptide(L)' 'SAHEMMRCAAVLCDEARELEKAGDGIIRKPHKKDGVIVSKTKLISKPE' A
#
# COMPACT_ATOMS: atom_id res chain seq x y z
N SER A 1 -14.75 16.39 -17.58
CA SER A 1 -15.24 15.03 -17.26
C SER A 1 -14.12 14.11 -16.82
N ALA A 2 -13.12 13.80 -17.66
CA ALA A 2 -12.03 12.88 -17.31
C ALA A 2 -11.24 13.23 -16.03
N HIS A 3 -10.95 14.51 -15.79
CA HIS A 3 -10.25 14.94 -14.56
C HIS A 3 -11.08 14.73 -13.29
N GLU A 4 -12.41 14.91 -13.35
CA GLU A 4 -13.28 14.64 -12.20
C GLU A 4 -13.37 13.13 -11.92
N MET A 5 -13.40 12.30 -12.96
CA MET A 5 -13.31 10.84 -12.79
C MET A 5 -12.00 10.43 -12.12
N MET A 6 -10.88 11.04 -12.53
CA MET A 6 -9.57 10.77 -11.90
C MET A 6 -9.55 11.24 -10.44
N ARG A 7 -10.18 12.38 -10.14
CA ARG A 7 -10.33 12.87 -8.75
C ARG A 7 -11.07 11.85 -7.88
N CYS A 8 -12.23 11.36 -8.34
CA CYS A 8 -12.97 10.33 -7.62
C CYS A 8 -12.16 9.04 -7.45
N ALA A 9 -11.45 8.61 -8.50
CA ALA A 9 -10.59 7.43 -8.42
C ALA A 9 -9.45 7.59 -7.40
N ALA A 10 -8.83 8.77 -7.32
CA ALA A 10 -7.78 9.07 -6.34
C ALA A 10 -8.32 8.98 -4.90
N VAL A 11 -9.50 9.58 -4.65
CA VAL A 11 -10.16 9.50 -3.34
C VAL A 11 -10.44 8.05 -2.94
N LEU A 12 -10.97 7.22 -3.86
CA LEU A 12 -11.22 5.80 -3.59
C LEU A 12 -9.93 5.02 -3.29
N CYS A 13 -8.83 5.31 -3.97
CA CYS A 13 -7.53 4.71 -3.69
C CYS A 13 -7.01 5.08 -2.29
N ASP A 14 -7.20 6.33 -1.87
CA ASP A 14 -6.81 6.79 -0.54
C ASP A 14 -7.66 6.12 0.55
N GLU A 15 -8.99 6.06 0.37
CA GLU A 15 -9.89 5.35 1.27
C GLU A 15 -9.52 3.87 1.44
N ALA A 16 -9.26 3.17 0.32
CA ALA A 16 -8.79 1.79 0.36
C ALA A 16 -7.48 1.64 1.14
N ARG A 17 -6.55 2.59 0.99
CA ARG A 17 -5.28 2.58 1.71
C ARG A 17 -5.45 2.86 3.21
N GLU A 18 -6.38 3.73 3.61
CA GLU A 18 -6.68 3.96 5.02
C GLU A 18 -7.33 2.74 5.68
N LEU A 19 -8.20 2.01 4.97
CA LEU A 19 -8.76 0.74 5.47
C LEU A 19 -7.67 -0.29 5.75
N GLU A 20 -6.68 -0.44 4.86
CA GLU A 20 -5.54 -1.34 5.06
C GLU A 20 -4.64 -0.90 6.24
N LYS A 21 -4.53 0.39 6.52
CA LYS A 21 -3.84 0.89 7.73
C LYS A 21 -4.59 0.49 8.99
N ALA A 22 -5.90 0.69 9.01
CA ALA A 22 -6.75 0.37 10.16
C ALA A 22 -6.66 -1.13 10.53
N GLY A 23 -6.52 -2.00 9.53
CA GLY A 23 -6.33 -3.44 9.73
C GLY A 23 -4.89 -3.92 9.94
N ASP A 24 -3.89 -3.03 10.01
CA ASP A 24 -2.46 -3.38 10.00
C ASP A 24 -2.08 -4.35 8.83
N GLY A 25 -2.73 -4.17 7.68
CA GLY A 25 -2.73 -5.11 6.54
C GLY A 25 -1.87 -4.68 5.35
N ILE A 26 -1.36 -3.45 5.33
CA ILE A 26 -0.69 -2.87 4.14
C ILE A 26 0.46 -3.75 3.62
N ILE A 27 0.28 -4.28 2.41
CA ILE A 27 1.35 -4.96 1.68
C ILE A 27 2.48 -3.97 1.35
N ARG A 28 3.71 -4.32 1.76
CA ARG A 28 4.94 -3.60 1.41
C ARG A 28 5.93 -4.61 0.85
N LYS A 29 6.53 -4.30 -0.31
CA LYS A 29 7.48 -5.18 -1.00
C LYS A 29 8.83 -4.49 -1.23
N PRO A 30 9.65 -4.26 -0.19
CA PRO A 30 10.95 -3.62 -0.37
C PRO A 30 11.97 -4.57 -1.02
N HIS A 31 13.03 -4.00 -1.58
CA HIS A 31 14.18 -4.76 -2.09
C HIS A 31 15.23 -4.91 -0.98
N LYS A 32 15.77 -6.11 -0.81
CA LYS A 32 17.01 -6.36 -0.04
C LYS A 32 18.23 -5.81 -0.81
N LYS A 33 19.39 -5.77 -0.15
CA LYS A 33 20.65 -5.27 -0.73
C LYS A 33 21.10 -6.05 -1.98
N ASP A 34 20.72 -7.33 -2.05
CA ASP A 34 20.97 -8.25 -3.17
C ASP A 34 19.90 -8.16 -4.27
N GLY A 35 18.91 -7.26 -4.14
CA GLY A 35 17.80 -7.08 -5.08
C GLY A 35 16.63 -8.04 -4.86
N VAL A 36 16.70 -8.95 -3.88
CA VAL A 36 15.59 -9.87 -3.59
C VAL A 36 14.39 -9.08 -3.06
N ILE A 37 13.23 -9.27 -3.70
CA ILE A 37 11.97 -8.69 -3.24
C ILE A 37 11.48 -9.50 -2.06
N VAL A 38 11.30 -8.82 -0.94
CA VAL A 38 10.73 -9.37 0.29
C VAL A 38 9.35 -8.78 0.53
N SER A 39 8.58 -9.34 1.47
CA SER A 39 7.24 -8.81 1.75
C SER A 39 6.92 -8.70 3.24
N LYS A 40 6.08 -7.72 3.58
CA LYS A 40 5.46 -7.58 4.91
C LYS A 40 4.08 -6.93 4.79
N THR A 41 3.19 -7.26 5.72
CA THR A 41 1.84 -6.66 5.84
C THR A 41 1.74 -5.79 7.09
N LYS A 42 2.14 -6.34 8.24
CA LYS A 42 2.17 -5.62 9.52
C LYS A 42 3.17 -4.46 9.51
N LEU A 43 2.82 -3.37 10.18
CA LEU A 43 3.67 -2.19 10.29
C LEU A 43 4.94 -2.52 11.10
N ILE A 44 4.78 -3.16 12.25
CA ILE A 44 5.87 -3.55 13.15
C ILE A 44 6.23 -5.03 12.93
N SER A 45 6.72 -5.34 11.72
CA SER A 45 7.35 -6.62 11.40
C SER A 45 8.57 -6.44 10.50
N LYS A 46 9.48 -7.42 10.49
CA LYS A 46 10.57 -7.46 9.51
C LYS A 46 10.02 -8.00 8.18
N PRO A 47 10.42 -7.42 7.04
CA PRO A 47 10.10 -8.00 5.74
C PRO A 47 10.97 -9.23 5.51
N GLU A 48 10.32 -10.34 5.17
CA GLU A 48 10.95 -11.65 4.94
C GLU A 48 11.16 -11.93 3.46
#